data_AF-X0TTN3-F1
#
_entry.id   AF-X0TTN3-F1
#
_cell.length_a   1.000
_cell.length_b   1.000
_cell.length_c   1.000
_cell.angle_alpha   90.00
_cell.angle_beta   90.00
_cell.angle_gamma   90.00
#
_symmetry.space_group_name_H-M   'P 1'
#
loop_
_entity.id
_entity.type
_entity.pdbx_description
1 polymer ?
#
loop_
_entity_poly.entity_id
_entity_poly.type
_entity_poly.pdbx_seq_one_letter_code
_entity_poly.pdbx_strand_id
1 'polypeptide(L)' 'MRIFGEGTKVAVEIALMAADAGFIPTSEPCISVGGTGRGADTAILLKPAHAQNFFDLRIMEILAKPRLEEL' A
#
# COMPACT_ATOMS: atom_id res chain seq x y z
N MET A 1 -4.59 6.56 6.22
CA MET A 1 -5.61 5.59 5.76
C MET A 1 -5.98 4.55 6.84
N ARG A 2 -6.22 4.95 8.09
CA ARG A 2 -6.50 3.97 9.16
C ARG A 2 -7.85 3.27 9.05
N ILE A 3 -8.79 3.87 8.32
CA ILE A 3 -10.14 3.34 8.08
C ILE A 3 -10.10 1.96 7.38
N PHE A 4 -9.04 1.67 6.62
CA PHE A 4 -8.84 0.37 5.95
C PHE A 4 -7.86 -0.56 6.69
N GLY A 5 -7.52 -0.24 7.95
CA GLY A 5 -6.52 -0.95 8.75
C GLY A 5 -5.10 -0.39 8.58
N GLU A 6 -4.25 -0.63 9.58
CA GLU A 6 -2.86 -0.15 9.57
C GLU A 6 -2.03 -0.81 8.47
N GLY A 7 -2.19 -2.13 8.26
CA GLY A 7 -1.48 -2.84 7.18
C GLY A 7 -1.72 -2.24 5.79
N THR A 8 -2.97 -1.87 5.47
CA THR A 8 -3.32 -1.19 4.21
C THR A 8 -2.60 0.16 4.09
N LYS A 9 -2.62 0.96 5.15
CA LYS A 9 -1.93 2.26 5.18
C LYS A 9 -0.43 2.08 4.97
N VAL A 10 0.19 1.12 5.65
CA VAL A 10 1.62 0.83 5.53
C VAL A 10 1.97 0.39 4.11
N ALA A 11 1.19 -0.53 3.52
CA ALA A 11 1.41 -0.98 2.15
C ALA A 11 1.35 0.17 1.13
N VAL A 12 0.44 1.12 1.29
CA VAL A 12 0.38 2.30 0.41
C VAL A 12 1.60 3.22 0.61
N GLU A 13 1.97 3.51 1.85
CA GLU A 13 3.08 4.42 2.14
C GLU A 13 4.44 3.90 1.69
N ILE A 14 4.72 2.61 1.89
CA ILE A 14 6.01 2.04 1.45
C ILE A 14 6.16 2.06 -0.07
N ALA A 15 5.04 1.91 -0.81
CA ALA A 15 5.07 2.00 -2.26
C ALA A 15 5.39 3.42 -2.74
N LEU A 16 4.82 4.44 -2.09
CA LEU A 16 5.14 5.84 -2.37
C LEU A 16 6.60 6.15 -2.04
N MET A 17 7.08 5.73 -0.87
CA MET A 17 8.46 5.94 -0.45
C MET A 17 9.46 5.24 -1.37
N ALA A 18 9.16 4.02 -1.82
CA ALA A 18 10.00 3.30 -2.78
C ALA A 18 10.02 3.99 -4.15
N ALA A 19 8.89 4.53 -4.61
CA ALA A 19 8.82 5.32 -5.84
C ALA A 19 9.59 6.64 -5.73
N ASP A 20 9.45 7.37 -4.62
CA ASP A 20 10.17 8.61 -4.36
C ASP A 20 11.68 8.41 -4.23
N ALA A 21 12.11 7.27 -3.67
CA ALA A 21 13.52 6.87 -3.63
C ALA A 21 14.07 6.38 -4.98
N GLY A 22 13.21 6.20 -6.00
CA GLY A 22 13.60 5.70 -7.32
C GLY A 22 13.89 4.19 -7.36
N PHE A 23 13.44 3.42 -6.37
CA PHE A 23 13.65 1.97 -6.31
C PHE A 23 12.63 1.17 -7.12
N ILE A 24 11.43 1.72 -7.34
CA ILE A 24 10.42 1.12 -8.20
C ILE A 24 9.91 2.14 -9.22
N PRO A 25 9.60 1.73 -10.46
CA PRO A 25 9.03 2.63 -11.45
C PRO A 25 7.53 2.88 -11.19
N THR A 26 7.05 4.08 -11.53
CA THR A 26 5.63 4.46 -11.43
C THR A 26 4.80 4.11 -12.67
N SER A 27 5.44 3.56 -13.71
CA SER A 27 4.80 3.18 -14.96
C SER A 27 4.14 1.80 -14.92
N GLU A 28 4.51 0.93 -13.98
CA GLU A 28 4.03 -0.45 -13.90
C GLU A 28 3.45 -0.79 -12.52
N PRO A 29 2.54 -1.78 -12.42
CA PRO A 29 2.03 -2.25 -11.14
C PRO A 29 3.09 -2.98 -10.30
N CYS A 30 2.96 -2.90 -8.99
CA CYS A 30 3.76 -3.68 -8.04
C CYS A 30 2.88 -4.27 -6.92
N ILE A 31 3.36 -5.33 -6.28
CA ILE A 31 2.76 -5.85 -5.05
C ILE A 31 3.44 -5.17 -3.87
N SER A 32 2.64 -4.50 -3.04
CA SER A 32 3.08 -3.90 -1.78
C SER A 32 2.50 -4.67 -0.60
N VAL A 33 3.34 -4.93 0.40
CA VAL A 33 3.01 -5.75 1.57
C VAL A 33 3.23 -4.94 2.84
N GLY A 34 2.19 -4.83 3.64
CA GLY A 34 2.17 -4.12 4.93
C GLY A 34 1.66 -5.00 6.07
N GLY A 35 1.78 -4.51 7.30
CA GLY A 35 1.32 -5.23 8.49
C GLY A 35 0.82 -4.31 9.59
N THR A 36 0.04 -4.87 10.51
CA THR A 36 -0.48 -4.18 11.70
C THR A 36 0.41 -4.46 12.90
N GLY A 37 1.12 -3.44 13.40
CA GLY A 37 2.01 -3.54 14.57
C GLY A 37 3.32 -4.29 14.30
N ARG A 38 3.26 -5.57 13.92
CA ARG A 38 4.42 -6.41 13.53
C ARG A 38 4.03 -7.41 12.45
N GLY A 39 5.04 -7.89 11.71
CA GLY A 39 4.83 -8.87 10.64
C GLY A 39 4.15 -8.26 9.41
N ALA A 40 3.46 -9.10 8.64
CA ALA A 40 2.72 -8.72 7.45
C ALA A 40 1.36 -9.41 7.45
N ASP A 41 0.29 -8.65 7.23
CA ASP A 41 -1.10 -9.12 7.21
C ASP A 41 -1.89 -8.60 6.00
N THR A 42 -1.30 -7.69 5.21
CA THR A 42 -1.95 -7.00 4.11
C THR A 42 -1.06 -7.03 2.87
N ALA A 43 -1.62 -7.42 1.73
CA ALA A 43 -0.94 -7.45 0.44
C ALA A 43 -1.84 -6.84 -0.64
N ILE A 44 -1.31 -5.91 -1.42
CA ILE A 44 -2.06 -5.09 -2.37
C ILE A 44 -1.31 -5.02 -3.68
N LEU A 45 -1.99 -5.30 -4.80
CA LEU A 45 -1.51 -4.94 -6.13
C LEU A 45 -1.91 -3.49 -6.40
N LEU A 46 -0.94 -2.62 -6.66
CA LEU A 46 -1.18 -1.21 -6.93
C LEU A 46 -0.24 -0.69 -8.00
N LYS A 47 -0.64 0.39 -8.67
CA LYS A 47 0.26 1.23 -9.46
C LYS A 47 0.76 2.37 -8.57
N PRO A 48 2.07 2.45 -8.28
CA PRO A 48 2.61 3.45 -7.38
C PRO A 48 2.63 4.83 -8.04
N ALA A 49 2.75 5.87 -7.22
CA ALA A 49 2.93 7.25 -7.63
C ALA A 49 3.96 7.92 -6.70
N HIS A 50 4.42 9.12 -7.05
CA HIS A 50 5.20 9.93 -6.13
C HIS A 50 4.31 10.51 -5.03
N ALA A 51 4.85 10.77 -3.83
CA ALA A 51 4.04 11.30 -2.72
C ALA A 51 3.39 12.66 -3.06
N GLN A 52 4.07 13.51 -3.85
CA GLN A 52 3.51 14.77 -4.36
C GLN A 52 2.28 14.57 -5.26
N ASN A 53 2.18 13.41 -5.90
CA ASN A 53 1.10 13.00 -6.81
C ASN A 53 0.27 11.87 -6.18
N PHE A 54 0.10 11.87 -4.85
CA PHE A 54 -0.56 10.79 -4.11
C PHE A 54 -1.89 10.33 -4.72
N PHE A 55 -2.69 11.27 -5.23
CA PHE A 55 -3.99 10.98 -5.84
C PHE A 55 -3.91 10.25 -7.19
N ASP A 56 -2.72 10.09 -7.78
CA ASP A 56 -2.49 9.29 -8.98
C ASP A 56 -2.21 7.82 -8.64
N LEU A 57 -1.93 7.49 -7.38
CA LEU A 57 -1.82 6.10 -6.94
C LEU A 57 -3.13 5.37 -7.20
N ARG A 58 -3.03 4.13 -7.70
CA ARG A 58 -4.19 3.29 -7.99
C ARG A 58 -4.02 1.94 -7.33
N ILE A 59 -4.88 1.65 -6.35
CA ILE A 59 -5.04 0.28 -5.84
C ILE A 59 -5.82 -0.50 -6.89
N MET A 60 -5.23 -1.59 -7.39
CA MET A 60 -5.84 -2.43 -8.42
C MET A 60 -6.56 -3.62 -7.78
N GLU A 61 -5.89 -4.30 -6.85
CA GLU A 61 -6.44 -5.47 -6.15
C GLU A 61 -5.96 -5.53 -4.71
N ILE A 62 -6.82 -6.01 -3.81
CA ILE A 62 -6.45 -6.37 -2.44
C ILE A 62 -6.33 -7.89 -2.40
N LEU A 63 -5.10 -8.40 -2.31
CA LEU A 63 -4.83 -9.84 -2.32
C LEU A 63 -5.12 -10.49 -0.97
N ALA A 64 -4.75 -9.77 0.10
CA ALA A 64 -5.04 -10.16 1.47
C ALA A 64 -5.16 -8.90 2.33
N LYS A 65 -6.09 -8.91 3.28
CA LYS A 65 -6.11 -7.98 4.41
C LYS A 65 -6.91 -8.61 5.56
N PRO A 66 -6.62 -8.26 6.83
CA PRO A 66 -7.44 -8.71 7.94
C PRO A 66 -8.88 -8.22 7.83
N ARG A 67 -9.81 -8.97 8.42
CA ARG A 67 -11.18 -8.51 8.66
C ARG A 67 -11.13 -7.42 9.73
N LEU A 68 -11.79 -6.31 9.48
CA LEU A 68 -12.06 -5.32 10.52
C LEU A 68 -13.31 -5.82 11.24
N GLU A 69 -13.17 -6.32 12.45
CA GLU A 69 -14.31 -6.66 13.30
C GLU A 69 -14.80 -5.39 14.00
N GLU A 70 -16.12 -5.24 14.12
CA GLU A 70 -16.71 -4.26 15.03
C GLU A 70 -16.44 -4.76 16.46
N LEU A 71 -15.75 -3.94 17.27
CA LEU A 71 -15.70 -4.14 18.72
C LEU A 71 -17.09 -3.91 19.33
#